data_AF-A0AAP9MV76-F1
#
_entry.id   AF-A0AAP9MV76-F1
#
_cell.length_a   1.000
_cell.length_b   1.000
_cell.length_c   1.000
_cell.angle_alpha   90.00
_cell.angle_beta   90.00
_cell.angle_gamma   90.00
#
_symmetry.space_group_name_H-M   'P 1'
#
loop_
_entity.id
_entity.type
_entity.pdbx_description
1 polymer ?
#
loop_
_entity_poly.entity_id
_entity_poly.type
_entity_poly.pdbx_seq_one_letter_code
_entity_poly.pdbx_strand_id
1 'polypeptide(L)'
;MDKSSGELVTLTPNNNNTVQPVALMRLGVFVPTLKSLKNSKKNTLSRTDATEELTRLSLARAEGFDKVEITGPRPDMDNDFKTWVGIIHSFARHNVIGDKVELPFVEFAKLCGIPSSQSSRRLRERISPSLKRIAGTVISFSRTDEKHTREYITHLVQSAYYDTERDIVQLQADPRLFELYQFDRKVLLQLKAINALKRRESAQALYTFIESLPRDPAPISLARLRARLNLKSPVFSQNQTVRRAMEQLREIGYLDYTEIQRGRTKFFCIHYRRPRLKAPNDESKENPLPPSPAEKVSPEMAEKLALLEKLGITLDDLEKLFKSR
;
A
#
# COMPACT_ATOMS: atom_id res chain seq x y z
N MET A 1 11.71 -11.36 4.06
CA MET A 1 12.37 -12.63 4.41
C MET A 1 11.40 -13.50 5.19
N ASP A 2 11.29 -14.78 4.86
CA ASP A 2 10.72 -15.74 5.80
C ASP A 2 11.76 -15.97 6.91
N LYS A 3 11.37 -15.72 8.16
CA LYS A 3 12.28 -15.85 9.31
C LYS A 3 12.56 -17.32 9.66
N SER A 4 11.84 -18.27 9.04
CA SER A 4 12.01 -19.71 9.27
C SER A 4 12.99 -20.39 8.31
N SER A 5 13.09 -19.93 7.06
CA SER A 5 13.91 -20.55 6.01
C SER A 5 15.09 -19.69 5.54
N GLY A 6 15.13 -18.41 5.89
CA GLY A 6 16.07 -17.45 5.29
C GLY A 6 15.81 -17.20 3.81
N GLU A 7 14.75 -17.79 3.26
CA GLU A 7 14.44 -17.71 1.83
C GLU A 7 13.74 -16.38 1.51
N LEU A 8 14.20 -15.77 0.42
CA LEU A 8 13.63 -14.54 -0.09
C LEU A 8 12.25 -14.86 -0.69
N VAL A 9 11.18 -14.76 0.11
CA VAL A 9 9.81 -14.93 -0.40
C VAL A 9 9.56 -13.87 -1.46
N THR A 10 9.63 -14.30 -2.72
CA THR A 10 9.37 -13.44 -3.87
C THR A 10 7.86 -13.31 -3.99
N LEU A 11 7.33 -12.18 -3.53
CA LEU A 11 5.93 -11.84 -3.77
C LEU A 11 5.76 -11.56 -5.26
N THR A 12 5.00 -12.42 -5.94
CA THR A 12 4.62 -12.26 -7.35
C THR A 12 3.13 -11.94 -7.45
N PRO A 13 2.74 -10.92 -8.24
CA PRO A 13 1.33 -10.60 -8.45
C PRO A 13 0.64 -11.64 -9.33
N ASN A 14 -0.58 -12.02 -8.97
CA ASN A 14 -1.42 -12.92 -9.77
C ASN A 14 -2.84 -12.35 -9.94
N ASN A 15 -3.77 -13.11 -10.53
CA ASN A 15 -5.11 -12.58 -10.83
C ASN A 15 -5.93 -12.24 -9.57
N ASN A 16 -5.53 -12.73 -8.40
CA ASN A 16 -6.22 -12.54 -7.13
C ASN A 16 -5.53 -11.52 -6.21
N ASN A 17 -4.29 -11.13 -6.53
CA ASN A 17 -3.51 -10.24 -5.67
C ASN A 17 -2.57 -9.32 -6.48
N THR A 18 -2.08 -8.29 -5.81
CA THR A 18 -1.10 -7.37 -6.38
C THR A 18 -0.04 -7.04 -5.35
N VAL A 19 1.19 -6.84 -5.82
CA VAL A 19 2.33 -6.51 -4.98
C VAL A 19 2.53 -5.02 -5.07
N GLN A 20 2.41 -4.33 -3.94
CA GLN A 20 2.48 -2.87 -3.90
C GLN A 20 3.60 -2.40 -2.96
N PRO A 21 4.29 -1.30 -3.29
CA PRO A 21 5.23 -0.68 -2.39
C PRO A 21 4.47 -0.08 -1.21
N VAL A 22 4.84 -0.49 0.01
CA VAL A 22 4.18 -0.03 1.25
C VAL A 22 4.19 1.49 1.36
N ALA A 23 5.29 2.15 0.96
CA ALA A 23 5.40 3.60 0.98
C ALA A 23 4.26 4.28 0.22
N LEU A 24 3.96 3.85 -1.02
CA LEU A 24 2.85 4.44 -1.79
C LEU A 24 1.48 4.12 -1.18
N MET A 25 1.31 2.96 -0.56
CA MET A 25 0.04 2.57 0.07
C MET A 25 -0.23 3.30 1.39
N ARG A 26 0.86 3.73 2.07
CA ARG A 26 0.79 4.57 3.27
C ARG A 26 0.47 6.02 2.94
N LEU A 27 0.99 6.50 1.82
CA LEU A 27 0.78 7.85 1.33
C LEU A 27 -0.60 8.01 0.69
N GLY A 28 -1.13 9.23 0.73
CA GLY A 28 -2.39 9.60 0.09
C GLY A 28 -2.25 9.84 -1.42
N VAL A 29 -1.57 8.95 -2.14
CA VAL A 29 -1.34 9.04 -3.60
C VAL A 29 -2.63 8.70 -4.36
N PHE A 30 -3.18 7.50 -4.11
CA PHE A 30 -4.49 7.10 -4.62
C PHE A 30 -5.56 7.43 -3.57
N VAL A 31 -6.52 8.27 -3.93
CA VAL A 31 -7.48 8.90 -3.00
C VAL A 31 -8.93 8.66 -3.42
N PRO A 32 -9.89 8.75 -2.49
CA PRO A 32 -11.30 8.66 -2.84
C PRO A 32 -11.79 9.88 -3.64
N THR A 33 -12.58 9.63 -4.67
CA THR A 33 -13.19 10.67 -5.50
C THR A 33 -14.45 11.22 -4.85
N LEU A 34 -14.60 12.56 -4.78
CA LEU A 34 -15.85 13.21 -4.41
C LEU A 34 -16.79 13.24 -5.64
N LYS A 35 -17.47 12.13 -5.93
CA LYS A 35 -18.40 12.02 -7.08
C LYS A 35 -19.60 12.97 -7.03
N SER A 36 -19.80 13.73 -5.94
CA SER A 36 -21.00 14.52 -5.67
C SER A 36 -20.90 16.03 -5.95
N LEU A 37 -19.74 16.56 -6.35
CA LEU A 37 -19.64 17.99 -6.65
C LEU A 37 -19.59 18.18 -8.17
N LYS A 38 -20.69 18.68 -8.74
CA LYS A 38 -20.79 19.11 -10.16
C LYS A 38 -19.68 20.11 -10.55
N ASN A 39 -18.97 20.68 -9.57
CA ASN A 39 -17.84 21.60 -9.73
C ASN A 39 -16.51 21.05 -9.17
N SER A 40 -16.35 19.73 -8.98
CA SER A 40 -15.06 19.13 -8.63
C SER A 40 -14.11 19.36 -9.80
N LYS A 41 -13.32 20.45 -9.74
CA LYS A 41 -12.27 20.77 -10.70
C LYS A 41 -11.40 19.52 -10.86
N LYS A 42 -11.57 18.79 -11.96
CA LYS A 42 -10.80 17.57 -12.29
C LYS A 42 -9.28 17.83 -12.41
N ASN A 43 -8.87 19.11 -12.33
CA ASN A 43 -7.50 19.60 -12.37
C ASN A 43 -6.99 20.16 -11.02
N THR A 44 -7.53 19.75 -9.86
CA THR A 44 -6.88 20.11 -8.60
C THR A 44 -5.58 19.34 -8.46
N LEU A 45 -4.44 20.03 -8.53
CA LEU A 45 -3.14 19.45 -8.20
C LEU A 45 -3.14 19.03 -6.72
N SER A 46 -2.69 17.82 -6.43
CA SER A 46 -2.32 17.39 -5.10
C SER A 46 -0.83 17.56 -4.86
N ARG A 47 -0.48 17.90 -3.63
CA ARG A 47 0.85 17.82 -3.07
C ARG A 47 0.77 16.92 -1.84
N THR A 48 1.68 15.96 -1.76
CA THR A 48 1.82 15.03 -0.64
C THR A 48 3.27 15.07 -0.20
N ASP A 49 3.51 15.40 1.06
CA ASP A 49 4.83 15.22 1.67
C ASP A 49 5.08 13.72 1.84
N ALA A 50 6.16 13.25 1.23
CA ALA A 50 6.56 11.85 1.21
C ALA A 50 7.91 11.62 1.90
N THR A 51 8.45 12.66 2.55
CA THR A 51 9.80 12.68 3.13
C THR A 51 10.04 11.52 4.08
N GLU A 52 9.17 11.33 5.08
CA GLU A 52 9.33 10.26 6.08
C GLU A 52 9.34 8.84 5.47
N GLU A 53 8.57 8.63 4.39
CA GLU A 53 8.41 7.33 3.75
C GLU A 53 9.49 7.06 2.69
N LEU A 54 9.97 8.09 1.99
CA LEU A 54 10.82 7.95 0.79
C LEU A 54 12.28 8.37 0.97
N THR A 55 12.65 9.15 1.99
CA THR A 55 14.06 9.48 2.29
C THR A 55 14.88 8.25 2.67
N ARG A 56 14.23 7.13 2.99
CA ARG A 56 14.88 5.83 3.26
C ARG A 56 15.35 5.11 2.00
N LEU A 57 14.92 5.53 0.82
CA LEU A 57 15.43 4.95 -0.43
C LEU A 57 16.93 5.18 -0.56
N SER A 58 17.64 4.22 -1.12
CA SER A 58 19.07 4.30 -1.43
C SER A 58 19.37 5.49 -2.33
N LEU A 59 18.47 5.81 -3.29
CA LEU A 59 18.56 7.03 -4.09
C LEU A 59 18.65 8.29 -3.21
N ALA A 60 17.72 8.43 -2.25
CA ALA A 60 17.69 9.57 -1.34
C ALA A 60 18.91 9.60 -0.41
N ARG A 61 19.31 8.45 0.12
CA ARG A 61 20.47 8.34 1.03
C ARG A 61 21.81 8.58 0.33
N ALA A 62 21.99 8.06 -0.88
CA ALA A 62 23.24 8.19 -1.63
C ALA A 62 23.49 9.63 -2.08
N GLU A 63 22.43 10.32 -2.53
CA GLU A 63 22.51 11.72 -2.98
C GLU A 63 22.35 12.73 -1.81
N GLY A 64 21.94 12.24 -0.64
CA GLY A 64 21.70 13.05 0.56
C GLY A 64 20.44 13.91 0.48
N PHE A 65 19.43 13.52 -0.29
CA PHE A 65 18.14 14.23 -0.34
C PHE A 65 17.41 14.14 1.00
N ASP A 66 16.99 15.29 1.54
CA ASP A 66 16.33 15.39 2.85
C ASP A 66 14.84 15.73 2.76
N LYS A 67 14.35 16.06 1.56
CA LYS A 67 12.96 16.38 1.29
C LYS A 67 12.43 15.63 0.08
N VAL A 68 11.27 14.98 0.22
CA VAL A 68 10.61 14.27 -0.87
C VAL A 68 9.15 14.67 -0.98
N GLU A 69 8.73 15.08 -2.17
CA GLU A 69 7.36 15.52 -2.44
C GLU A 69 6.76 14.82 -3.65
N ILE A 70 5.50 14.41 -3.51
CA ILE A 70 4.71 13.89 -4.62
C ILE A 70 3.72 14.96 -5.04
N THR A 71 3.79 15.40 -6.29
CA THR A 71 2.93 16.42 -6.88
C THR A 71 2.27 15.93 -8.17
N GLY A 72 1.14 16.52 -8.54
CA GLY A 72 0.47 16.18 -9.80
C GLY A 72 -1.05 16.10 -9.66
N PRO A 73 -1.75 15.49 -10.62
CA PRO A 73 -3.19 15.27 -10.52
C PRO A 73 -3.49 14.32 -9.34
N ARG A 74 -4.78 14.12 -9.02
CA ARG A 74 -5.20 13.22 -7.93
C ARG A 74 -5.68 11.88 -8.49
N PRO A 75 -4.86 10.81 -8.45
CA PRO A 75 -5.31 9.48 -8.82
C PRO A 75 -6.45 8.99 -7.92
N ASP A 76 -7.51 8.46 -8.52
CA ASP A 76 -8.64 7.85 -7.82
C ASP A 76 -8.42 6.36 -7.48
N MET A 77 -9.21 5.84 -6.52
CA MET A 77 -9.16 4.41 -6.17
C MET A 77 -9.91 3.52 -7.17
N ASP A 78 -10.87 4.06 -7.92
CA ASP A 78 -11.81 3.26 -8.70
C ASP A 78 -11.31 2.91 -10.13
N ASN A 79 -10.49 3.77 -10.72
CA ASN A 79 -9.94 3.66 -12.07
C ASN A 79 -8.41 3.75 -12.06
N ASP A 80 -7.84 4.75 -11.39
CA ASP A 80 -6.40 5.01 -11.46
C ASP A 80 -5.63 3.95 -10.70
N PHE A 81 -6.06 3.60 -9.48
CA PHE A 81 -5.46 2.50 -8.73
C PHE A 81 -5.55 1.17 -9.48
N LYS A 82 -6.62 0.90 -10.23
CA LYS A 82 -6.75 -0.32 -11.04
C LYS A 82 -5.81 -0.31 -12.25
N THR A 83 -5.68 0.84 -12.91
CA THR A 83 -4.72 1.03 -14.00
C THR A 83 -3.29 0.85 -13.49
N TRP A 84 -3.00 1.39 -12.31
CA TRP A 84 -1.75 1.19 -11.60
C TRP A 84 -1.46 -0.29 -11.30
N VAL A 85 -2.44 -1.04 -10.78
CA VAL A 85 -2.32 -2.49 -10.59
C VAL A 85 -1.99 -3.20 -11.90
N GLY A 86 -2.61 -2.79 -13.01
CA GLY A 86 -2.30 -3.30 -14.34
C GLY A 86 -0.87 -3.00 -14.79
N ILE A 87 -0.35 -1.79 -14.53
CA ILE A 87 1.05 -1.42 -14.78
C ILE A 87 1.99 -2.35 -14.02
N ILE A 88 1.76 -2.55 -12.72
CA ILE A 88 2.60 -3.44 -11.90
C ILE A 88 2.54 -4.88 -12.38
N HIS A 89 1.35 -5.39 -12.74
CA HIS A 89 1.22 -6.72 -13.31
C HIS A 89 1.96 -6.85 -14.64
N SER A 90 1.99 -5.78 -15.46
CA SER A 90 2.68 -5.77 -16.74
C SER A 90 4.19 -5.97 -16.55
N PHE A 91 4.81 -5.15 -15.69
CA PHE A 91 6.24 -5.27 -15.38
C PHE A 91 6.61 -6.58 -14.67
N ALA A 92 5.68 -7.20 -13.94
CA ALA A 92 5.95 -8.44 -13.22
C ALA A 92 5.76 -9.71 -14.05
N ARG A 93 4.96 -9.68 -15.12
CA ARG A 93 4.59 -10.88 -15.90
C ARG A 93 5.18 -10.91 -17.31
N HIS A 94 5.55 -9.77 -17.86
CA HIS A 94 6.06 -9.66 -19.22
C HIS A 94 7.57 -9.46 -19.22
N ASN A 95 8.19 -9.76 -20.36
CA ASN A 95 9.60 -9.51 -20.54
C ASN A 95 9.84 -7.99 -20.54
N VAL A 96 10.70 -7.53 -19.64
CA VAL A 96 11.08 -6.12 -19.53
C VAL A 96 12.36 -5.92 -20.32
N ILE A 97 12.31 -5.07 -21.34
CA ILE A 97 13.49 -4.72 -22.15
C ILE A 97 14.03 -3.40 -21.60
N GLY A 98 15.10 -3.49 -20.80
CA GLY A 98 15.65 -2.35 -20.08
C GLY A 98 14.68 -1.85 -19.00
N ASP A 99 14.05 -0.72 -19.27
CA ASP A 99 13.11 -0.03 -18.38
C ASP A 99 11.67 0.02 -18.94
N LYS A 100 11.43 -0.72 -20.03
CA LYS A 100 10.18 -0.74 -20.77
C LYS A 100 9.52 -2.11 -20.80
N VAL A 101 8.19 -2.09 -20.77
CA VAL A 101 7.35 -3.25 -21.06
C VAL A 101 6.39 -2.90 -22.19
N GLU A 102 6.23 -3.82 -23.14
CA GLU A 102 5.29 -3.71 -24.26
C GLU A 102 4.37 -4.92 -24.27
N LEU A 103 3.07 -4.69 -24.44
CA LEU A 103 2.05 -5.73 -24.47
C LEU A 103 0.80 -5.26 -25.23
N PRO A 104 -0.05 -6.20 -25.69
CA PRO A 104 -1.32 -5.86 -26.32
C PRO A 104 -2.24 -5.05 -25.41
N PHE A 105 -2.96 -4.07 -25.94
CA PHE A 105 -3.87 -3.23 -25.14
C PHE A 105 -4.97 -4.06 -24.46
N VAL A 106 -5.52 -5.05 -25.17
CA VAL A 106 -6.55 -5.94 -24.62
C VAL A 106 -6.03 -6.72 -23.42
N GLU A 107 -4.76 -7.14 -23.46
CA GLU A 107 -4.11 -7.82 -22.35
C GLU A 107 -3.86 -6.86 -21.18
N PHE A 108 -3.30 -5.68 -21.45
CA PHE A 108 -3.11 -4.64 -20.44
C PHE A 108 -4.42 -4.30 -19.71
N ALA A 109 -5.52 -4.21 -20.44
CA ALA A 109 -6.82 -3.92 -19.86
C ALA A 109 -7.37 -5.05 -18.96
N LYS A 110 -7.06 -6.31 -19.28
CA LYS A 110 -7.35 -7.46 -18.39
C LYS A 110 -6.53 -7.37 -17.11
N LEU A 111 -5.25 -6.99 -17.20
CA LEU A 111 -4.38 -6.78 -16.02
C LEU A 111 -4.88 -5.63 -15.14
N CYS A 112 -5.49 -4.60 -15.73
CA CYS A 112 -6.20 -3.54 -15.00
C CYS A 112 -7.49 -4.03 -14.30
N GLY A 113 -7.88 -5.30 -14.43
CA GLY A 113 -9.11 -5.85 -13.85
C GLY A 113 -10.38 -5.33 -14.52
N ILE A 114 -10.31 -4.89 -15.78
CA ILE A 114 -11.48 -4.45 -16.54
C ILE A 114 -12.01 -5.63 -17.37
N PRO A 115 -13.32 -5.94 -17.32
CA PRO A 115 -13.89 -7.07 -18.05
C PRO A 115 -13.71 -6.88 -19.57
N SER A 116 -13.26 -7.93 -20.26
CA SER A 116 -13.05 -7.95 -21.71
C SER A 116 -14.35 -7.85 -22.54
N SER A 117 -15.52 -7.87 -21.90
CA SER A 117 -16.82 -7.71 -22.54
C SER A 117 -17.16 -6.27 -22.93
N GLN A 118 -16.37 -5.28 -22.49
CA GLN A 118 -16.52 -3.90 -22.92
C GLN A 118 -15.83 -3.67 -24.27
N SER A 119 -16.42 -2.84 -25.14
CA SER A 119 -15.80 -2.51 -26.42
C SER A 119 -14.41 -1.89 -26.22
N SER A 120 -13.48 -2.21 -27.12
CA SER A 120 -12.10 -1.69 -27.09
C SER A 120 -12.09 -0.15 -26.98
N ARG A 121 -13.02 0.54 -27.64
CA ARG A 121 -13.18 2.00 -27.54
C ARG A 121 -13.51 2.49 -26.13
N ARG A 122 -14.54 1.94 -25.46
CA ARG A 122 -14.91 2.35 -24.08
C ARG A 122 -13.82 2.02 -23.08
N LEU A 123 -13.10 0.92 -23.31
CA LEU A 123 -11.96 0.50 -22.52
C LEU A 123 -10.80 1.50 -22.63
N ARG A 124 -10.51 1.95 -23.86
CA ARG A 124 -9.50 2.98 -24.18
C ARG A 124 -9.86 4.34 -23.57
N GLU A 125 -11.11 4.77 -23.67
CA GLU A 125 -11.60 6.02 -23.05
C GLU A 125 -11.47 6.01 -21.52
N ARG A 126 -11.44 4.83 -20.89
CA ARG A 126 -11.28 4.69 -19.43
C ARG A 126 -9.82 4.65 -18.98
N ILE A 127 -8.94 3.97 -19.73
CA ILE A 127 -7.53 3.77 -19.36
C ILE A 127 -6.70 5.03 -19.65
N SER A 128 -6.92 5.68 -20.79
CA SER A 128 -6.10 6.82 -21.24
C SER A 128 -6.05 7.99 -20.23
N PRO A 129 -7.19 8.46 -19.68
CA PRO A 129 -7.16 9.49 -18.63
C PRO A 129 -6.42 9.05 -17.37
N SER A 130 -6.45 7.75 -17.07
CA SER A 130 -5.81 7.17 -15.89
C SER A 130 -4.30 7.10 -16.06
N LEU A 131 -3.81 6.63 -17.21
CA LEU A 131 -2.39 6.68 -17.57
C LEU A 131 -1.85 8.11 -17.55
N LYS A 132 -2.61 9.07 -18.10
CA LYS A 132 -2.22 10.49 -18.07
C LYS A 132 -2.09 11.03 -16.64
N ARG A 133 -2.99 10.65 -15.72
CA ARG A 133 -2.90 11.07 -14.32
C ARG A 133 -1.72 10.43 -13.60
N ILE A 134 -1.50 9.13 -13.82
CA ILE A 134 -0.39 8.39 -13.23
C ILE A 134 0.96 8.94 -13.73
N ALA A 135 1.12 9.12 -15.04
CA ALA A 135 2.33 9.70 -15.62
C ALA A 135 2.54 11.17 -15.20
N GLY A 136 1.45 11.92 -15.00
CA GLY A 136 1.48 13.28 -14.46
C GLY A 136 1.79 13.35 -12.95
N THR A 137 1.92 12.23 -12.25
CA THR A 137 2.30 12.19 -10.83
C THR A 137 3.81 12.18 -10.70
N VAL A 138 4.35 13.32 -10.29
CA VAL A 138 5.77 13.63 -10.17
C VAL A 138 6.24 13.37 -8.74
N ILE A 139 7.41 12.76 -8.58
CA ILE A 139 8.13 12.63 -7.32
C ILE A 139 9.39 13.48 -7.42
N SER A 140 9.50 14.50 -6.58
CA SER A 140 10.70 15.34 -6.46
C SER A 140 11.44 14.97 -5.19
N PHE A 141 12.74 14.71 -5.34
CA PHE A 141 13.71 14.57 -4.27
C PHE A 141 14.58 15.82 -4.29
N SER A 142 14.66 16.53 -3.18
CA SER A 142 15.40 17.79 -3.11
C SER A 142 16.25 17.85 -1.86
N ARG A 143 17.33 18.61 -1.96
CA ARG A 143 18.14 19.12 -0.87
C ARG A 143 18.47 20.57 -1.16
N THR A 144 18.20 21.43 -0.20
CA THR A 144 18.52 22.87 -0.31
C THR A 144 19.40 23.27 0.86
N ASP A 145 20.64 23.60 0.55
CA ASP A 145 21.57 24.23 1.49
C ASP A 145 21.62 25.75 1.19
N GLU A 146 22.22 26.58 2.05
CA GLU A 146 22.25 28.05 1.92
C GLU A 146 22.79 28.56 0.56
N LYS A 147 23.58 27.75 -0.15
CA LYS A 147 24.27 28.13 -1.39
C LYS A 147 23.85 27.32 -2.63
N HIS A 148 23.22 26.16 -2.47
CA HIS A 148 22.97 25.24 -3.58
C HIS A 148 21.68 24.45 -3.37
N THR A 149 20.90 24.30 -4.44
CA THR A 149 19.77 23.36 -4.51
C THR A 149 20.14 22.21 -5.43
N ARG A 150 19.98 20.98 -4.95
CA ARG A 150 19.99 19.77 -5.77
C ARG A 150 18.58 19.20 -5.81
N GLU A 151 18.12 18.87 -7.01
CA GLU A 151 16.81 18.27 -7.23
C GLU A 151 16.91 17.13 -8.21
N TYR A 152 16.23 16.03 -7.90
CA TYR A 152 15.97 14.92 -8.80
C TYR A 152 14.47 14.75 -8.97
N ILE A 153 14.00 14.85 -10.21
CA ILE A 153 12.58 14.78 -10.55
C ILE A 153 12.34 13.51 -11.36
N THR A 154 11.35 12.73 -10.93
CA THR A 154 10.90 11.51 -11.61
C THR A 154 9.38 11.37 -11.52
N HIS A 155 8.82 10.29 -12.06
CA HIS A 155 7.38 10.06 -12.19
C HIS A 155 7.01 8.67 -11.70
N LEU A 156 5.75 8.46 -11.27
CA LEU A 156 5.26 7.11 -10.98
C LEU A 156 5.34 6.18 -12.20
N VAL A 157 5.09 6.74 -13.39
CA VAL A 157 5.33 6.14 -14.70
C VAL A 157 5.97 7.21 -15.57
N GLN A 158 7.15 6.94 -16.12
CA GLN A 158 7.93 7.92 -16.86
C GLN A 158 7.30 8.23 -18.22
N SER A 159 6.86 7.20 -18.93
CA SER A 159 6.12 7.36 -20.17
C SER A 159 5.11 6.23 -20.37
N ALA A 160 4.01 6.55 -21.05
CA ALA A 160 3.00 5.59 -21.46
C ALA A 160 2.62 5.90 -22.90
N TYR A 161 3.03 5.03 -23.82
CA TYR A 161 2.66 5.06 -25.22
C TYR A 161 1.59 4.01 -25.48
N TYR A 162 0.62 4.33 -26.31
CA TYR A 162 -0.33 3.34 -26.81
C TYR A 162 -0.68 3.66 -28.25
N ASP A 163 -0.82 2.61 -29.04
CA ASP A 163 -1.25 2.67 -30.43
C ASP A 163 -2.49 1.80 -30.58
N THR A 164 -3.58 2.42 -31.02
CA THR A 164 -4.86 1.74 -31.17
C THR A 164 -4.93 0.91 -32.45
N GLU A 165 -4.22 1.32 -33.50
CA GLU A 165 -4.18 0.62 -34.78
C GLU A 165 -3.32 -0.64 -34.66
N ARG A 166 -2.17 -0.51 -33.99
CA ARG A 166 -1.24 -1.63 -33.75
C ARG A 166 -1.60 -2.48 -32.52
N ASP A 167 -2.61 -2.07 -31.77
CA ASP A 167 -3.06 -2.69 -30.51
C ASP A 167 -1.98 -2.83 -29.43
N ILE A 168 -1.02 -1.91 -29.35
CA ILE A 168 0.09 -1.97 -28.39
C ILE A 168 -0.05 -0.93 -27.28
N VAL A 169 0.46 -1.29 -26.10
CA VAL A 169 0.76 -0.38 -24.99
C VAL A 169 2.21 -0.59 -24.62
N GLN A 170 2.97 0.50 -24.54
CA GLN A 170 4.34 0.51 -24.06
C GLN A 170 4.42 1.41 -22.83
N LEU A 171 4.92 0.86 -21.72
CA LEU A 171 5.08 1.57 -20.45
C LEU A 171 6.56 1.63 -20.10
N GLN A 172 7.01 2.80 -19.66
CA GLN A 172 8.38 3.01 -19.19
C GLN A 172 8.33 3.45 -17.72
N ALA A 173 9.15 2.80 -16.90
CA ALA A 173 9.32 3.15 -15.50
C ALA A 173 10.75 3.66 -15.27
N ASP A 174 10.95 4.48 -14.24
CA ASP A 174 12.29 4.88 -13.83
C ASP A 174 12.97 3.72 -13.07
N PRO A 175 14.09 3.16 -13.57
CA PRO A 175 14.79 2.08 -12.89
C PRO A 175 15.25 2.43 -11.48
N ARG A 176 15.52 3.70 -11.20
CA ARG A 176 15.94 4.16 -9.86
C ARG A 176 14.79 4.07 -8.84
N LEU A 177 13.54 4.10 -9.32
CA LEU A 177 12.36 3.87 -8.49
C LEU A 177 12.01 2.38 -8.36
N PHE A 178 12.68 1.47 -9.07
CA PHE A 178 12.50 0.02 -8.84
C PHE A 178 12.86 -0.39 -7.42
N GLU A 179 13.68 0.38 -6.71
CA GLU A 179 13.94 0.18 -5.29
C GLU A 179 12.67 0.20 -4.43
N LEU A 180 11.65 1.01 -4.77
CA LEU A 180 10.34 0.96 -4.11
C LEU A 180 9.75 -0.46 -4.13
N TYR A 181 10.10 -1.22 -5.17
CA TYR A 181 9.70 -2.61 -5.40
C TYR A 181 10.83 -3.61 -5.19
N GLN A 182 11.94 -3.27 -4.55
CA GLN A 182 13.00 -4.23 -4.21
C GLN A 182 13.36 -4.16 -2.71
N PHE A 183 13.15 -3.00 -2.08
CA PHE A 183 13.55 -2.73 -0.71
C PHE A 183 12.43 -3.02 0.31
N ASP A 184 12.52 -4.21 0.90
CA ASP A 184 12.00 -4.71 2.20
C ASP A 184 10.56 -4.40 2.69
N ARG A 185 9.70 -3.70 1.96
CA ARG A 185 8.30 -3.49 2.37
C ARG A 185 7.35 -3.52 1.18
N LYS A 186 7.26 -4.68 0.54
CA LYS A 186 6.14 -4.99 -0.35
C LYS A 186 4.97 -5.48 0.48
N VAL A 187 3.77 -5.08 0.10
CA VAL A 187 2.52 -5.64 0.63
C VAL A 187 1.79 -6.39 -0.47
N LEU A 188 1.29 -7.59 -0.15
CA LEU A 188 0.45 -8.37 -1.03
C LEU A 188 -1.02 -8.03 -0.81
N LEU A 189 -1.55 -7.09 -1.60
CA LEU A 189 -2.96 -6.72 -1.52
C LEU A 189 -3.83 -7.77 -2.21
N GLN A 190 -4.81 -8.31 -1.49
CA GLN A 190 -5.83 -9.17 -2.07
C GLN A 190 -6.86 -8.34 -2.84
N LEU A 191 -7.08 -8.67 -4.11
CA LEU A 191 -8.06 -7.98 -4.96
C LEU A 191 -9.50 -8.32 -4.58
N LYS A 192 -9.73 -9.46 -3.91
CA LYS A 192 -11.05 -9.85 -3.39
C LYS A 192 -11.65 -8.80 -2.45
N ALA A 193 -10.84 -8.24 -1.53
CA ALA A 193 -11.26 -7.16 -0.65
C ALA A 193 -11.60 -5.87 -1.43
N ILE A 194 -10.76 -5.47 -2.38
CA ILE A 194 -11.01 -4.31 -3.25
C ILE A 194 -12.33 -4.47 -4.03
N ASN A 195 -12.59 -5.67 -4.54
CA ASN A 195 -13.80 -6.01 -5.30
C ASN A 195 -15.06 -6.02 -4.42
N ALA A 196 -14.97 -6.53 -3.18
CA ALA A 196 -16.07 -6.45 -2.21
C ALA A 196 -16.41 -5.00 -1.83
N LEU A 197 -15.43 -4.09 -1.92
CA LEU A 197 -15.58 -2.66 -1.67
C LEU A 197 -15.89 -1.84 -2.94
N LYS A 198 -16.49 -2.44 -3.96
CA LYS A 198 -16.83 -1.75 -5.22
C LYS A 198 -17.61 -0.46 -4.94
N ARG A 199 -17.13 0.67 -5.52
CA ARG A 199 -17.67 2.04 -5.32
C ARG A 199 -17.53 2.59 -3.89
N ARG A 200 -16.88 1.87 -2.96
CA ARG A 200 -16.59 2.31 -1.59
C ARG A 200 -15.12 2.77 -1.51
N GLU A 201 -14.77 3.81 -2.26
CA GLU A 201 -13.37 4.23 -2.47
C GLU A 201 -12.62 4.60 -1.18
N SER A 202 -13.29 5.20 -0.19
CA SER A 202 -12.69 5.48 1.11
C SER A 202 -12.32 4.20 1.86
N ALA A 203 -13.17 3.18 1.82
CA ALA A 203 -12.86 1.88 2.41
C ALA A 203 -11.74 1.17 1.63
N GLN A 204 -11.71 1.25 0.30
CA GLN A 204 -10.61 0.72 -0.51
C GLN A 204 -9.28 1.39 -0.14
N ALA A 205 -9.25 2.72 -0.01
CA ALA A 205 -8.05 3.45 0.40
C ALA A 205 -7.58 3.04 1.80
N LEU A 206 -8.49 2.94 2.78
CA LEU A 206 -8.16 2.47 4.12
C LEU A 206 -7.71 1.01 4.15
N TYR A 207 -8.29 0.14 3.33
CA TYR A 207 -7.84 -1.24 3.18
C TYR A 207 -6.37 -1.29 2.74
N THR A 208 -6.02 -0.60 1.64
CA THR A 208 -4.62 -0.60 1.16
C THR A 208 -3.65 -0.07 2.21
N PHE A 209 -4.06 0.96 2.95
CA PHE A 209 -3.28 1.55 4.03
C PHE A 209 -3.07 0.57 5.18
N ILE A 210 -4.15 0.00 5.72
CA ILE A 210 -4.10 -0.90 6.86
C ILE A 210 -3.30 -2.15 6.51
N GLU A 211 -3.49 -2.70 5.31
CA GLU A 211 -2.73 -3.86 4.85
C GLU A 211 -1.22 -3.57 4.74
N SER A 212 -0.84 -2.32 4.49
CA SER A 212 0.56 -1.88 4.45
C SER A 212 1.21 -1.65 5.83
N LEU A 213 0.44 -1.76 6.91
CA LEU A 213 0.95 -1.65 8.29
C LEU A 213 1.45 -3.02 8.80
N PRO A 214 2.40 -3.05 9.77
CA PRO A 214 2.82 -4.30 10.42
C PRO A 214 1.63 -5.10 10.95
N ARG A 215 1.73 -6.44 11.05
CA ARG A 215 0.63 -7.36 11.44
C ARG A 215 -0.12 -6.90 12.69
N ASP A 216 0.61 -6.46 13.71
CA ASP A 216 0.08 -5.83 14.90
C ASP A 216 0.49 -4.34 14.91
N PRO A 217 -0.39 -3.42 14.48
CA PRO A 217 -0.06 -2.01 14.36
C PRO A 217 -0.39 -1.30 15.67
N ALA A 218 0.43 -0.32 16.06
CA ALA A 218 0.03 0.60 17.11
C ALA A 218 -1.32 1.27 16.79
N PRO A 219 -2.11 1.65 17.81
CA PRO A 219 -3.43 2.28 17.61
C PRO A 219 -3.37 3.43 16.61
N ILE A 220 -4.23 3.38 15.59
CA ILE A 220 -4.18 4.32 14.48
C ILE A 220 -5.05 5.52 14.81
N SER A 221 -4.47 6.72 14.83
CA SER A 221 -5.24 7.92 15.12
C SER A 221 -6.21 8.26 13.99
N LEU A 222 -7.33 8.89 14.35
CA LEU A 222 -8.29 9.43 13.38
C LEU A 222 -7.64 10.46 12.44
N ALA A 223 -6.63 11.20 12.93
CA ALA A 223 -5.85 12.12 12.10
C ALA A 223 -5.04 11.38 11.01
N ARG A 224 -4.42 10.25 11.34
CA ARG A 224 -3.65 9.45 10.39
C ARG A 224 -4.54 8.83 9.30
N LEU A 225 -5.71 8.31 9.68
CA LEU A 225 -6.69 7.79 8.71
C LEU A 225 -7.21 8.92 7.79
N ARG A 226 -7.47 10.12 8.32
CA ARG A 226 -7.82 11.29 7.50
C ARG A 226 -6.71 11.67 6.53
N ALA A 227 -5.46 11.75 7.00
CA ALA A 227 -4.30 12.07 6.16
C ALA A 227 -4.18 11.07 4.99
N ARG A 228 -4.39 9.77 5.26
CA ARG A 228 -4.42 8.75 4.21
C ARG A 228 -5.50 8.97 3.16
N LEU A 229 -6.71 9.33 3.58
CA LEU A 229 -7.81 9.60 2.65
C LEU A 229 -7.62 10.92 1.88
N ASN A 230 -6.86 11.87 2.45
CA ASN A 230 -6.56 13.18 1.87
C ASN A 230 -7.83 13.88 1.32
N LEU A 231 -8.95 13.80 2.04
CA LEU A 231 -10.19 14.42 1.60
C LEU A 231 -10.09 15.95 1.73
N LYS A 232 -10.81 16.67 0.88
CA LYS A 232 -10.88 18.15 0.92
C LYS A 232 -12.12 18.67 1.65
N SER A 233 -12.95 17.78 2.20
CA SER A 233 -14.14 18.15 2.98
C SER A 233 -13.76 18.64 4.39
N PRO A 234 -14.66 19.31 5.12
CA PRO A 234 -14.41 19.71 6.51
C PRO A 234 -14.08 18.52 7.40
N VAL A 235 -13.23 18.73 8.42
CA VAL A 235 -12.72 17.69 9.33
C VAL A 235 -13.82 16.80 9.91
N PHE A 236 -14.96 17.39 10.30
CA PHE A 236 -16.10 16.64 10.82
C PHE A 236 -16.65 15.62 9.81
N SER A 237 -16.84 16.03 8.56
CA SER A 237 -17.28 15.15 7.46
C SER A 237 -16.22 14.08 7.14
N GLN A 238 -14.94 14.43 7.20
CA GLN A 238 -13.87 13.45 7.04
C GLN A 238 -13.89 12.39 8.14
N ASN A 239 -14.12 12.78 9.41
CA ASN A 239 -14.22 11.86 10.53
C ASN A 239 -15.37 10.85 10.35
N GLN A 240 -16.53 11.34 9.89
CA GLN A 240 -17.66 10.47 9.55
C GLN A 240 -17.32 9.51 8.40
N THR A 241 -16.63 10.01 7.37
CA THR A 241 -16.19 9.19 6.23
C THR A 241 -15.21 8.10 6.66
N VAL A 242 -14.27 8.41 7.56
CA VAL A 242 -13.34 7.43 8.13
C VAL A 242 -14.10 6.35 8.90
N ARG A 243 -15.01 6.71 9.81
CA ARG A 243 -15.79 5.72 10.57
C ARG A 243 -16.62 4.83 9.65
N ARG A 244 -17.31 5.41 8.68
CA ARG A 244 -18.07 4.66 7.68
C ARG A 244 -17.16 3.70 6.90
N ALA A 245 -15.98 4.14 6.50
CA ALA A 245 -15.03 3.30 5.78
C ALA A 245 -14.50 2.14 6.64
N MET A 246 -14.18 2.39 7.92
CA MET A 246 -13.79 1.35 8.88
C MET A 246 -14.93 0.34 9.11
N GLU A 247 -16.16 0.82 9.20
CA GLU A 247 -17.34 -0.04 9.31
C GLU A 247 -17.52 -0.93 8.09
N GLN A 248 -17.39 -0.36 6.88
CA GLN A 248 -17.45 -1.12 5.64
C GLN A 248 -16.38 -2.20 5.55
N LEU A 249 -15.20 -1.99 6.15
CA LEU A 249 -14.15 -2.99 6.25
C LEU A 249 -14.49 -4.11 7.23
N ARG A 250 -15.19 -3.78 8.33
CA ARG A 250 -15.72 -4.76 9.26
C ARG A 250 -16.86 -5.59 8.65
N GLU A 251 -17.82 -4.94 7.98
CA GLU A 251 -18.96 -5.56 7.30
C GLU A 251 -18.54 -6.63 6.27
N ILE A 252 -17.48 -6.37 5.50
CA ILE A 252 -16.99 -7.35 4.51
C ILE A 252 -16.15 -8.48 5.14
N GLY A 253 -15.99 -8.49 6.47
CA GLY A 253 -15.20 -9.46 7.21
C GLY A 253 -13.68 -9.29 7.04
N TYR A 254 -13.21 -8.10 6.65
CA TYR A 254 -11.77 -7.86 6.49
C TYR A 254 -11.07 -7.63 7.83
N LEU A 255 -11.64 -6.86 8.75
CA LEU A 255 -11.01 -6.59 10.05
C LEU A 255 -12.05 -6.51 11.15
N ASP A 256 -11.58 -6.53 12.39
CA ASP A 256 -12.34 -6.03 13.53
C ASP A 256 -11.50 -5.03 14.33
N TYR A 257 -12.17 -4.12 15.01
CA TYR A 257 -11.52 -3.00 15.68
C TYR A 257 -12.35 -2.44 16.85
N THR A 258 -11.67 -1.73 17.75
CA THR A 258 -12.31 -0.89 18.76
C THR A 258 -11.88 0.56 18.58
N GLU A 259 -12.84 1.50 18.66
CA GLU A 259 -12.56 2.94 18.76
C GLU A 259 -12.35 3.31 20.23
N ILE A 260 -11.15 3.76 20.58
CA ILE A 260 -10.81 4.23 21.93
C ILE A 260 -10.53 5.73 21.90
N GLN A 261 -10.72 6.39 23.04
CA GLN A 261 -10.35 7.78 23.23
C GLN A 261 -9.15 7.87 24.18
N ARG A 262 -8.09 8.56 23.75
CA ARG A 262 -6.94 8.91 24.60
C ARG A 262 -6.80 10.44 24.59
N GLY A 263 -7.12 11.07 25.72
CA GLY A 263 -7.23 12.53 25.81
C GLY A 263 -8.31 13.08 24.86
N ARG A 264 -7.92 14.02 24.00
CA ARG A 264 -8.82 14.63 22.99
C ARG A 264 -8.80 13.91 21.64
N THR A 265 -8.01 12.85 21.49
CA THR A 265 -7.82 12.16 20.21
C THR A 265 -8.43 10.77 20.25
N LYS A 266 -9.10 10.40 19.15
CA LYS A 266 -9.66 9.06 18.97
C LYS A 266 -8.73 8.18 18.15
N PHE A 267 -8.63 6.92 18.55
CA PHE A 267 -7.76 5.92 17.96
C PHE A 267 -8.55 4.65 17.62
N PHE A 268 -8.10 3.94 16.60
CA PHE A 268 -8.64 2.65 16.17
C PHE A 268 -7.61 1.57 16.50
N CYS A 269 -7.96 0.67 17.40
CA CYS A 269 -7.21 -0.52 17.74
C CYS A 269 -7.68 -1.66 16.83
N ILE A 270 -6.82 -2.15 15.95
CA ILE A 270 -7.13 -3.25 15.04
C ILE A 270 -6.83 -4.57 15.75
N HIS A 271 -7.83 -5.43 15.89
CA HIS A 271 -7.68 -6.71 16.59
C HIS A 271 -7.17 -7.80 15.65
N TYR A 272 -7.73 -7.86 14.45
CA TYR A 272 -7.31 -8.82 13.43
C TYR A 272 -7.56 -8.28 12.01
N ARG A 273 -6.91 -8.93 11.03
CA ARG A 273 -7.15 -8.72 9.59
C ARG A 273 -7.29 -10.05 8.87
N ARG A 274 -8.17 -10.11 7.88
CA ARG A 274 -8.48 -11.27 7.04
C ARG A 274 -8.50 -10.81 5.58
N PRO A 275 -7.34 -10.62 4.94
CA PRO A 275 -7.23 -10.05 3.60
C PRO A 275 -7.99 -10.85 2.53
N ARG A 276 -8.13 -12.17 2.74
CA ARG A 276 -8.87 -13.08 1.85
C ARG A 276 -10.39 -13.10 2.06
N LEU A 277 -10.91 -12.34 3.02
CA LEU A 277 -12.30 -12.30 3.48
C LEU A 277 -12.84 -13.69 3.87
N LYS A 278 -13.11 -13.90 5.17
CA LYS A 278 -13.88 -15.06 5.67
C LYS A 278 -15.27 -14.57 6.12
N ALA A 279 -16.25 -15.48 6.18
CA ALA A 279 -17.57 -15.15 6.69
C ALA A 279 -17.48 -14.64 8.15
N PRO A 280 -18.29 -13.63 8.54
CA PRO A 280 -18.50 -13.32 9.95
C PRO A 280 -19.16 -14.55 10.59
N ASN A 281 -18.57 -15.09 11.65
CA ASN A 281 -18.94 -16.33 12.39
C ASN A 281 -18.18 -17.62 12.06
N ASP A 282 -17.13 -17.58 11.25
CA ASP A 282 -16.19 -18.71 11.18
C ASP A 282 -15.10 -18.54 12.26
N GLU A 283 -15.29 -19.21 13.41
CA GLU A 283 -14.32 -19.32 14.51
C GLU A 283 -13.13 -20.23 14.17
N SER A 284 -13.10 -20.81 12.97
CA SER A 284 -11.94 -21.54 12.51
C SER A 284 -10.77 -20.57 12.30
N LYS A 285 -9.75 -20.79 13.15
CA LYS A 285 -8.37 -20.29 13.20
C LYS A 285 -7.96 -19.41 12.00
N GLU A 286 -7.21 -18.35 12.31
CA GLU A 286 -6.51 -17.48 11.35
C GLU A 286 -6.19 -18.20 10.03
N ASN A 287 -6.33 -17.52 8.87
CA ASN A 287 -5.88 -18.05 7.58
C ASN A 287 -4.63 -18.92 7.80
N PRO A 288 -4.60 -20.19 7.36
CA PRO A 288 -3.52 -21.11 7.69
C PRO A 288 -2.20 -20.38 7.50
N LEU A 289 -1.51 -20.24 8.62
CA LEU A 289 -0.20 -19.64 8.70
C LEU A 289 0.65 -20.29 7.58
N PRO A 290 1.40 -19.54 6.75
CA PRO A 290 2.69 -20.09 6.36
C PRO A 290 3.36 -20.50 7.68
N PRO A 291 3.84 -21.75 7.81
CA PRO A 291 4.16 -22.35 9.11
C PRO A 291 4.91 -21.33 9.95
N SER A 292 4.31 -20.92 11.06
CA SER A 292 5.07 -20.21 12.07
C SER A 292 6.26 -21.12 12.36
N PRO A 293 7.52 -20.64 12.29
CA PRO A 293 8.54 -21.36 13.02
C PRO A 293 7.98 -21.43 14.44
N ALA A 294 7.67 -22.64 14.90
CA ALA A 294 7.57 -22.90 16.32
C ALA A 294 8.77 -22.18 16.93
N GLU A 295 8.56 -21.38 17.98
CA GLU A 295 9.63 -20.64 18.66
C GLU A 295 10.76 -21.61 18.97
N LYS A 296 11.71 -21.72 18.05
CA LYS A 296 12.97 -22.39 18.27
C LYS A 296 13.74 -21.36 19.05
N VAL A 297 13.58 -21.48 20.38
CA VAL A 297 14.52 -20.97 21.36
C VAL A 297 15.91 -21.08 20.74
N SER A 298 16.61 -19.96 20.56
CA SER A 298 17.94 -19.99 19.96
C SER A 298 18.82 -20.94 20.77
N PRO A 299 19.83 -21.60 20.18
CA PRO A 299 20.70 -22.53 20.92
C PRO A 299 21.29 -21.89 22.18
N GLU A 300 21.63 -20.60 22.07
CA GLU A 300 22.13 -19.77 23.16
C GLU A 300 21.09 -19.51 24.27
N MET A 301 19.81 -19.39 23.90
CA MET A 301 18.71 -19.22 24.86
C MET A 301 18.33 -20.56 25.51
N ALA A 302 18.50 -21.69 24.79
CA ALA A 302 18.29 -23.03 25.33
C ALA A 302 19.36 -23.39 26.37
N GLU A 303 20.63 -23.03 26.12
CA GLU A 303 21.70 -23.16 27.12
C GLU A 303 21.43 -22.29 28.35
N LYS A 304 20.99 -21.04 28.17
CA LYS A 304 20.64 -20.15 29.29
C LYS A 304 19.49 -20.69 30.13
N LEU A 305 18.46 -21.26 29.50
CA LEU A 305 17.33 -21.91 30.20
C LEU A 305 17.78 -23.16 30.97
N ALA A 306 18.62 -24.01 30.38
CA ALA A 306 19.16 -25.19 31.05
C ALA A 306 20.07 -24.83 32.25
N LEU A 307 20.76 -23.70 32.18
CA LEU A 307 21.62 -23.21 33.26
C LEU A 307 20.79 -22.63 34.41
N LEU A 308 19.67 -21.96 34.10
CA LEU A 308 18.70 -21.46 35.09
C LEU A 308 18.00 -22.60 35.84
N GLU A 309 17.60 -23.66 35.13
CA GLU A 309 17.02 -24.86 35.75
C GLU A 309 18.03 -25.55 36.70
N LYS A 310 19.30 -25.67 36.30
CA LYS A 310 20.36 -26.23 37.18
C LYS A 310 20.62 -25.39 38.43
N LEU A 311 20.34 -24.09 38.38
CA LEU A 311 20.47 -23.18 39.52
C LEU A 311 19.19 -23.13 40.38
N GLY A 312 18.16 -23.91 40.04
CA GLY A 312 16.89 -23.95 40.78
C GLY A 312 16.04 -22.69 40.61
N ILE A 313 16.32 -21.86 39.61
CA ILE A 313 15.59 -20.62 39.35
C ILE A 313 14.45 -20.94 38.39
N THR A 314 13.21 -20.75 38.86
CA THR A 314 12.04 -21.01 38.03
C THR A 314 11.66 -19.80 37.20
N LEU A 315 10.88 -20.01 36.13
CA LEU A 315 10.33 -18.92 35.30
C LEU A 315 9.46 -17.95 36.12
N ASP A 316 8.79 -18.45 37.16
CA ASP A 316 8.00 -17.64 38.10
C ASP A 316 8.88 -16.71 38.94
N ASP A 317 10.10 -17.13 39.29
CA ASP A 317 11.06 -16.31 40.04
C ASP A 317 11.59 -15.15 39.17
N LEU A 318 11.83 -15.42 37.88
CA LEU A 318 12.21 -14.40 36.90
C LEU A 318 11.06 -13.41 36.65
N GLU A 319 9.83 -13.89 36.50
CA GLU A 319 8.67 -13.00 36.34
C GLU A 319 8.48 -12.05 37.52
N LYS A 320 8.68 -12.53 38.75
CA LYS A 320 8.61 -11.68 39.96
C LYS A 320 9.70 -10.61 39.97
N LEU A 321 10.89 -10.94 39.48
CA LEU A 321 12.05 -10.03 39.43
C LEU A 321 11.89 -8.92 38.37
N PHE A 322 11.19 -9.19 37.27
CA PHE A 322 10.92 -8.21 36.21
C PHE A 322 9.61 -7.43 36.41
N LYS A 323 8.67 -7.94 37.22
CA LYS A 323 7.45 -7.21 37.62
C LYS A 323 7.68 -6.23 38.77
N SER A 324 8.84 -6.25 39.44
CA SER A 324 9.19 -5.34 40.54
C SER A 324 10.01 -4.11 40.11
N ARG A 325 9.84 -3.61 38.88
CA ARG A 325 10.41 -2.32 38.43
C ARG A 325 9.37 -1.41 37.82
#